data_AF-A0A359LHS9-F1
#
_entry.id   AF-A0A359LHS9-F1
#
_cell.length_a   1.000
_cell.length_b   1.000
_cell.length_c   1.000
_cell.angle_alpha   90.00
_cell.angle_beta   90.00
_cell.angle_gamma   90.00
#
_symmetry.space_group_name_H-M   'P 1'
#
loop_
_entity.id
_entity.type
_entity.pdbx_description
1 polymer ?
#
loop_
_entity_poly.entity_id
_entity_poly.type
_entity_poly.pdbx_seq_one_letter_code
_entity_poly.pdbx_strand_id
1 'polypeptide(L)'
;MIRFRCSYQWDPDERDDWDGIINQIVWFANHCEIFITSRSSLRVLIGKCSLGIFACIPDYQAGCYLSTLNDTFLNSEKLIYAME
;
A
#
# COMPACT_ATOMS: atom_id res chain seq x y z
N MET A 1 -14.91 5.80 3.36
CA MET A 1 -14.34 5.20 2.13
C MET A 1 -13.59 6.29 1.39
N ILE A 2 -12.31 6.08 1.11
CA ILE A 2 -11.45 7.04 0.41
C ILE A 2 -11.24 6.52 -1.02
N ARG A 3 -11.52 7.33 -2.03
CA ARG A 3 -11.34 6.95 -3.44
C ARG A 3 -9.98 7.40 -3.94
N PHE A 4 -9.37 6.59 -4.79
CA PHE A 4 -8.13 6.92 -5.48
C PHE A 4 -8.17 6.37 -6.90
N ARG A 5 -7.28 6.89 -7.76
CA ARG A 5 -7.17 6.47 -9.16
C ARG A 5 -5.84 5.75 -9.37
N CYS A 6 -5.90 4.63 -10.04
CA CYS A 6 -4.74 3.88 -10.49
C CYS A 6 -4.55 4.06 -11.98
N SER A 7 -3.29 4.01 -12.42
CA SER A 7 -2.93 3.95 -13.82
C SER A 7 -1.71 3.07 -14.00
N TYR A 8 -1.68 2.30 -15.08
CA TYR A 8 -0.51 1.53 -15.50
C TYR A 8 -0.29 1.76 -16.99
N GLN A 9 0.96 2.01 -17.36
CA GLN A 9 1.38 2.26 -18.74
C GLN A 9 2.52 1.28 -19.05
N TRP A 10 2.29 0.38 -20.01
CA TRP A 10 3.29 -0.60 -20.45
C TRP A 10 3.95 -0.18 -21.77
N ASP A 11 3.26 0.61 -22.59
CA ASP A 11 3.79 1.22 -23.81
C ASP A 11 3.38 2.70 -23.91
N PRO A 12 4.05 3.53 -24.74
CA PRO A 12 3.74 4.96 -24.87
C PRO A 12 2.27 5.26 -25.21
N ASP A 13 1.65 4.39 -26.02
CA ASP A 13 0.27 4.54 -26.48
C ASP A 13 -0.73 3.64 -25.73
N GLU A 14 -0.24 2.68 -24.93
CA GLU A 14 -1.09 1.75 -24.19
C GLU A 14 -1.04 2.03 -22.69
N ARG A 15 -2.16 2.60 -22.21
CA ARG A 15 -2.38 2.96 -20.83
C ARG A 15 -3.73 2.46 -20.36
N ASP A 16 -3.77 2.02 -19.12
CA ASP A 16 -4.97 1.56 -18.46
C ASP A 16 -5.19 2.33 -17.16
N ASP A 17 -6.44 2.73 -16.92
CA ASP A 17 -6.85 3.55 -15.78
C ASP A 17 -8.04 2.90 -15.10
N TRP A 18 -8.03 2.85 -13.78
CA TRP A 18 -9.15 2.31 -13.01
C TRP A 18 -9.25 2.96 -11.64
N ASP A 19 -10.44 2.85 -11.04
CA ASP A 19 -10.69 3.37 -9.70
C ASP A 19 -10.36 2.32 -8.62
N GLY A 20 -9.84 2.81 -7.51
CA GLY A 20 -9.66 2.05 -6.28
C GLY A 20 -10.31 2.75 -5.09
N ILE A 21 -10.55 1.97 -4.04
CA ILE A 21 -11.21 2.42 -2.82
C ILE A 21 -10.48 1.85 -1.61
N ILE A 22 -10.20 2.70 -0.62
CA ILE A 22 -9.89 2.27 0.74
C ILE A 22 -11.23 2.03 1.42
N ASN A 23 -11.60 0.76 1.53
CA ASN A 23 -12.90 0.32 2.03
C ASN A 23 -12.98 0.51 3.55
N GLN A 24 -11.90 0.17 4.25
CA GLN A 24 -11.86 0.16 5.71
C GLN A 24 -10.45 0.48 6.21
N ILE A 25 -10.40 1.19 7.33
CA ILE A 25 -9.21 1.35 8.17
C ILE A 25 -9.61 0.93 9.58
N VAL A 26 -9.00 -0.12 10.09
CA VAL A 26 -9.19 -0.62 11.45
C VAL A 26 -7.97 -0.24 12.28
N TRP A 27 -8.20 0.46 13.38
CA TRP A 27 -7.15 0.87 14.30
C TRP A 27 -7.05 -0.15 15.44
N PHE A 28 -5.88 -0.73 15.61
CA PHE A 28 -5.49 -1.50 16.78
C PHE A 28 -4.52 -0.66 17.63
N ALA A 29 -4.14 -1.17 18.81
CA ALA A 29 -3.28 -0.45 19.73
C ALA A 29 -1.93 -0.02 19.12
N ASN A 30 -1.29 -0.91 18.34
CA ASN A 30 0.08 -0.71 17.83
C ASN A 30 0.20 -0.76 16.29
N HIS A 31 -0.91 -0.94 15.59
CA HIS A 31 -0.95 -1.01 14.13
C HIS A 31 -2.34 -0.64 13.61
N CYS A 32 -2.44 -0.37 12.32
CA CYS A 32 -3.70 -0.31 11.61
C CYS A 32 -3.74 -1.32 10.48
N GLU A 33 -4.94 -1.84 10.22
CA GLU A 33 -5.24 -2.65 9.04
C GLU A 33 -6.01 -1.78 8.04
N ILE A 34 -5.56 -1.79 6.80
CA ILE A 34 -6.16 -1.05 5.69
C ILE A 34 -6.62 -2.08 4.66
N PHE A 35 -7.92 -2.11 4.39
CA PHE A 35 -8.49 -2.93 3.32
C PHE A 35 -8.69 -2.09 2.07
N ILE A 36 -7.96 -2.44 1.01
CA ILE A 36 -7.94 -1.74 -0.27
C ILE A 36 -8.60 -2.63 -1.32
N THR A 37 -9.55 -2.07 -2.06
CA THR A 37 -10.16 -2.74 -3.22
C THR A 37 -9.86 -1.94 -4.48
N SER A 38 -9.44 -2.63 -5.52
CA SER A 38 -9.08 -2.11 -6.83
C SER A 38 -9.47 -3.17 -7.87
N ARG A 39 -8.59 -3.55 -8.81
CA ARG A 39 -8.78 -4.74 -9.67
C ARG A 39 -8.77 -6.04 -8.87
N SER A 40 -7.89 -6.10 -7.89
CA SER A 40 -7.85 -7.09 -6.83
C SER A 40 -8.11 -6.38 -5.49
N SER A 41 -8.27 -7.15 -4.44
CA SER A 41 -8.29 -6.63 -3.08
C SER A 41 -7.01 -7.00 -2.37
N LEU A 42 -6.51 -6.10 -1.51
CA LEU A 42 -5.36 -6.38 -0.66
C LEU A 42 -5.53 -5.77 0.73
N ARG A 43 -4.92 -6.41 1.73
CA ARG A 43 -4.78 -5.91 3.09
C ARG A 43 -3.37 -5.40 3.34
N VAL A 44 -3.27 -4.19 3.90
CA VAL A 44 -2.02 -3.62 4.38
C VAL A 44 -2.08 -3.44 5.89
N LEU A 45 -1.08 -3.95 6.59
CA LEU A 45 -0.86 -3.70 8.00
C LEU A 45 0.24 -2.65 8.13
N ILE A 46 -0.04 -1.51 8.76
CA ILE A 46 0.97 -0.50 9.08
C ILE A 46 1.14 -0.47 10.59
N GLY A 47 2.36 -0.72 11.07
CA GLY A 47 2.66 -0.76 12.49
C GLY A 47 3.97 -0.06 12.83
N LYS A 48 4.25 0.03 14.14
CA LYS A 48 5.53 0.53 14.66
C LYS A 48 6.18 -0.54 15.53
N CYS A 49 7.48 -0.72 15.35
CA CYS A 49 8.33 -1.54 16.24
C CYS A 49 9.52 -0.70 16.74
N SER A 50 10.43 -1.34 17.48
CA SER A 50 11.63 -0.69 18.01
C SER A 50 12.55 -0.12 16.92
N LEU A 51 12.48 -0.63 15.69
CA LEU A 51 13.31 -0.23 14.56
C LEU A 51 12.66 0.82 13.65
N GLY A 52 11.37 1.12 13.85
CA GLY A 52 10.67 2.13 13.05
C GLY A 52 9.26 1.72 12.66
N ILE A 53 8.77 2.32 11.59
CA ILE A 53 7.46 2.03 11.01
C ILE A 53 7.64 0.94 9.97
N PHE A 54 6.71 0.01 9.88
CA PHE A 54 6.71 -1.04 8.86
C PHE A 54 5.34 -1.14 8.19
N ALA A 55 5.36 -1.61 6.95
CA ALA A 55 4.20 -2.08 6.23
C ALA A 55 4.35 -3.58 5.95
N CYS A 56 3.26 -4.33 6.09
CA CYS A 56 3.15 -5.72 5.70
C CYS A 56 1.92 -5.90 4.82
N ILE A 57 2.05 -6.69 3.76
CA ILE A 57 0.99 -7.03 2.81
C ILE A 57 0.87 -8.56 2.79
N PRO A 58 0.06 -9.16 3.70
CA PRO A 58 0.00 -10.61 3.86
C PRO A 58 -0.44 -11.35 2.61
N ASP A 59 -1.33 -10.76 1.81
CA ASP A 59 -1.86 -11.34 0.58
C ASP A 59 -0.77 -11.60 -0.48
N TYR A 60 0.38 -10.91 -0.35
CA TYR A 60 1.56 -11.04 -1.21
C TYR A 60 2.78 -11.61 -0.49
N GLN A 61 2.63 -12.05 0.78
CA GLN A 61 3.74 -12.49 1.64
C GLN A 61 4.89 -11.46 1.72
N ALA A 62 4.55 -10.17 1.64
CA ALA A 62 5.50 -9.07 1.49
C ALA A 62 5.51 -8.15 2.72
N GLY A 63 6.63 -7.46 2.95
CA GLY A 63 6.73 -6.42 3.97
C GLY A 63 8.08 -5.70 4.00
N CYS A 64 8.07 -4.44 4.44
CA CYS A 64 9.28 -3.62 4.52
C CYS A 64 9.16 -2.51 5.58
N TYR A 65 10.30 -1.95 5.97
CA TYR A 65 10.34 -0.75 6.82
C TYR A 65 10.04 0.50 6.01
N LEU A 66 9.13 1.34 6.50
CA LEU A 66 8.85 2.64 5.91
C LEU A 66 9.83 3.71 6.41
N SER A 67 9.90 4.82 5.67
CA SER A 67 10.44 6.10 6.13
C SER A 67 9.44 6.75 7.11
N THR A 68 9.35 8.08 7.12
CA THR A 68 8.21 8.77 7.73
C THR A 68 6.93 8.56 6.89
N LEU A 69 5.75 8.62 7.52
CA LEU A 69 4.48 8.40 6.80
C LEU A 69 4.20 9.45 5.70
N ASN A 70 4.83 10.61 5.78
CA ASN A 70 4.66 11.70 4.81
C ASN A 70 5.64 11.59 3.62
N ASP A 71 6.60 10.67 3.67
CA ASP A 71 7.58 10.45 2.61
C ASP A 71 7.04 9.47 1.58
N THR A 72 6.19 9.97 0.67
CA THR A 72 5.51 9.14 -0.33
C THR A 72 6.47 8.56 -1.37
N PHE A 73 7.54 9.28 -1.72
CA PHE A 73 8.50 8.84 -2.73
C PHE A 73 9.24 7.58 -2.27
N LEU A 74 9.94 7.66 -1.13
CA LEU A 74 10.74 6.54 -0.63
C LEU A 74 9.87 5.36 -0.18
N ASN A 75 8.70 5.63 0.40
CA ASN A 75 7.77 4.56 0.79
C ASN A 75 7.23 3.81 -0.44
N SER A 76 6.98 4.50 -1.55
CA SER A 76 6.53 3.85 -2.79
C SER A 76 7.61 2.93 -3.35
N GLU A 77 8.87 3.39 -3.44
CA GLU A 77 9.98 2.56 -3.92
C GLU A 77 10.15 1.29 -3.08
N LYS A 78 10.12 1.43 -1.74
CA LYS A 78 10.25 0.28 -0.83
C LYS A 78 9.10 -0.71 -0.90
N LEU A 79 7.86 -0.23 -1.10
CA LEU A 79 6.70 -1.08 -1.22
C LEU A 79 6.70 -1.83 -2.56
N ILE A 80 7.08 -1.15 -3.65
CA ILE A 80 7.24 -1.77 -4.97
C ILE A 80 8.28 -2.89 -4.87
N TYR A 81 9.47 -2.58 -4.35
CA TYR A 81 10.55 -3.56 -4.20
C TYR A 81 10.16 -4.77 -3.33
N ALA A 82 9.33 -4.58 -2.30
CA ALA A 82 8.88 -5.67 -1.45
C ALA A 82 7.87 -6.61 -2.11
N MET A 83 7.24 -6.19 -3.22
CA MET A 83 6.22 -6.95 -3.95
C MET A 83 6.73 -7.55 -5.27
N GLU A 84 7.98 -7.30 -5.65
CA GLU A 84 8.69 -7.95 -6.77
C GLU A 84 9.22 -9.34 -6.36
#